data_AF-A0A8J6NFM7-F1
#
_entry.id   AF-A0A8J6NFM7-F1
#
_cell.length_a   1.000
_cell.length_b   1.000
_cell.length_c   1.000
_cell.angle_alpha   90.00
_cell.angle_beta   90.00
_cell.angle_gamma   90.00
#
_symmetry.space_group_name_H-M   'P 1'
#
loop_
_entity.id
_entity.type
_entity.pdbx_description
1 polymer ?
#
loop_
_entity_poly.entity_id
_entity_poly.type
_entity_poly.pdbx_seq_one_letter_code
_entity_poly.pdbx_strand_id
1 'polypeptide(L)' 'SHAIIVETHHGKINVKTQPGKGTTFIIELPQNRSSYENGEPEAS' A
#
# COMPACT_ATOMS: atom_id res chain seq x y z
N SER A 1 15.23 -1.85 -6.27
CA SER A 1 14.94 -3.06 -5.49
C SER A 1 13.52 -2.96 -4.95
N HIS A 2 12.72 -4.01 -5.10
CA HIS A 2 11.34 -4.06 -4.56
C HIS A 2 11.31 -4.55 -3.09
N ALA A 3 12.49 -4.85 -2.53
CA ALA A 3 12.72 -5.33 -1.18
C ALA A 3 12.04 -4.47 -0.11
N ILE A 4 12.05 -3.14 -0.25
CA ILE A 4 11.42 -2.24 0.71
C ILE A 4 9.92 -2.57 0.84
N ILE A 5 9.20 -2.70 -0.27
CA ILE A 5 7.74 -2.94 -0.22
C ILE A 5 7.41 -4.34 0.26
N VAL A 6 8.12 -5.38 -0.23
CA VAL A 6 7.77 -6.77 0.04
C VAL A 6 8.39 -7.27 1.34
N GLU A 7 9.68 -7.06 1.53
CA GLU A 7 10.43 -7.62 2.65
C GLU A 7 10.27 -6.77 3.91
N THR A 8 10.38 -5.44 3.79
CA THR A 8 10.33 -4.53 4.95
C THR A 8 8.91 -4.20 5.39
N HIS A 9 7.99 -4.00 4.44
CA HIS A 9 6.62 -3.57 4.75
C HIS A 9 5.60 -4.72 4.67
N HIS A 10 6.04 -5.94 4.36
CA HIS A 10 5.17 -7.10 4.14
C HIS A 10 4.03 -6.81 3.16
N GLY A 11 4.29 -5.91 2.21
CA GLY A 11 3.37 -5.50 1.16
C GLY A 11 3.42 -6.41 -0.05
N LYS A 12 2.59 -6.10 -1.04
CA LYS A 12 2.49 -6.84 -2.30
C LYS A 12 2.61 -5.89 -3.47
N ILE A 13 3.24 -6.37 -4.54
CA ILE A 13 3.29 -5.67 -5.82
C ILE A 13 2.70 -6.59 -6.89
N ASN A 14 1.73 -6.08 -7.62
CA ASN A 14 1.12 -6.74 -8.76
C ASN A 14 1.31 -5.89 -10.01
N VAL A 15 1.41 -6.54 -11.17
CA VAL A 15 1.54 -5.87 -12.47
C VAL A 15 0.43 -6.33 -13.40
N LYS A 16 -0.28 -5.37 -13.99
CA LYS A 16 -1.23 -5.60 -15.08
C LYS A 16 -0.70 -4.90 -16.32
N THR A 17 -0.58 -5.63 -17.43
CA THR A 17 -0.12 -5.05 -18.70
C THR A 17 -1.09 -5.43 -19.82
N GLN A 18 -1.28 -4.51 -20.76
CA GLN A 18 -2.00 -4.78 -21.99
C GLN A 18 -1.23 -4.14 -23.16
N PRO A 19 -0.83 -4.94 -24.19
CA PRO A 19 -0.12 -4.44 -25.36
C PRO A 19 -0.87 -3.26 -26.00
N GLY A 20 -0.13 -2.18 -26.29
CA GLY A 20 -0.69 -0.96 -26.87
C GLY A 20 -1.55 -0.10 -25.92
N LYS A 21 -1.84 -0.55 -24.69
CA LYS A 21 -2.59 0.24 -23.68
C LYS A 21 -1.79 0.60 -22.44
N GLY A 22 -0.62 -0.01 -22.28
CA GLY A 22 0.34 0.32 -21.22
C GLY A 22 0.35 -0.69 -20.07
N THR A 23 0.98 -0.28 -18.98
CA THR A 23 1.24 -1.12 -17.80
C THR A 23 0.84 -0.38 -16.54
N THR A 24 0.17 -1.09 -15.64
CA THR A 24 -0.24 -0.62 -14.32
C THR A 24 0.46 -1.44 -13.25
N PHE A 25 1.16 -0.74 -12.36
CA PHE A 25 1.72 -1.30 -11.13
C PHE A 25 0.72 -1.04 -10.00
N ILE A 26 0.43 -2.08 -9.23
CA ILE A 26 -0.48 -2.03 -8.08
C ILE A 26 0.35 -2.38 -6.85
N ILE A 27 0.37 -1.48 -5.87
CA ILE A 27 1.13 -1.62 -4.63
C ILE A 27 0.13 -1.68 -3.48
N GLU A 28 0.20 -2.75 -2.68
CA GLU A 28 -0.67 -2.98 -1.54
C GLU A 28 0.19 -3.03 -0.26
N LEU A 29 -0.12 -2.18 0.71
CA LEU A 29 0.57 -2.14 2.00
C LEU A 29 -0.41 -2.48 3.14
N PRO A 30 -0.01 -3.33 4.11
CA PRO A 30 -0.83 -3.60 5.28
C PRO A 30 -1.09 -2.31 6.07
N GLN A 31 -2.35 -2.07 6.45
CA GLN A 31 -2.69 -0.97 7.34
C GLN A 31 -2.68 -1.48 8.78
N ASN A 32 -1.81 -0.91 9.62
CA ASN A 32 -1.87 -1.17 11.04
C ASN A 32 -3.03 -0.36 11.65
N ARG A 33 -4.09 -1.04 12.11
CA ARG A 33 -5.27 -0.38 12.71
C ARG A 33 -4.99 0.23 14.09
N SER A 34 -3.84 -0.04 14.70
CA SER A 34 -3.53 0.40 16.07
C SER A 34 -3.37 1.92 16.24
N SER A 35 -3.24 2.70 15.16
CA SER A 35 -3.04 4.16 15.24
C SER A 35 -4.32 4.99 15.18
N TYR A 36 -5.50 4.38 15.06
CA TYR A 36 -6.79 5.10 14.93
C TYR A 36 -7.78 4.84 16.07
N GLU A 37 -7.42 4.04 17.09
CA GLU A 37 -8.31 3.75 18.23
C GLU A 37 -8.15 4.73 19.42
N ASN A 38 -7.31 5.75 19.33
CA ASN A 38 -7.14 6.77 20.38
C ASN A 38 -7.22 8.21 19.84
N GLY A 39 -8.19 8.47 18.95
CA GLY A 39 -8.51 9.83 18.51
C GLY A 39 -9.93 10.19 18.94
N GLU A 40 -10.08 10.80 20.11
CA GLU A 40 -11.21 11.70 20.31
C GLU A 40 -11.19 12.74 19.16
N PRO A 41 -12.33 13.07 18.53
CA PRO A 41 -12.36 14.17 17.60
C PRO A 41 -12.18 15.47 18.41
N GLU A 42 -10.95 15.98 18.44
CA GLU A 42 -10.66 17.36 18.82
C GLU A 42 -11.38 18.26 17.79
N ALA A 43 -12.62 18.62 18.11
CA ALA A 43 -13.30 19.71 17.45
C ALA A 43 -12.56 21.00 17.82
N SER A 44 -11.99 21.66 16.81
CA SER A 44 -11.65 23.09 16.84
C SER A 44 -12.00 23.69 15.50
#